data_AF-J2XVK4-F1
#
_entry.id   AF-J2XVK4-F1
#
_cell.length_a   1.000
_cell.length_b   1.000
_cell.length_c   1.000
_cell.angle_alpha   90.00
_cell.angle_beta   90.00
_cell.angle_gamma   90.00
#
_symmetry.space_group_name_H-M   'P 1'
#
loop_
_entity.id
_entity.type
_entity.pdbx_description
1 polymer ?
#
loop_
_entity_poly.entity_id
_entity_poly.type
_entity_poly.pdbx_seq_one_letter_code
_entity_poly.pdbx_strand_id
1 'polypeptide(L)'
;MRLHEPTVDEAVTILRGLVQTYESSHGIYLRDDAVVAAAQLSARYLAGRQLPDKAIDVLDTACARVRISLAAAPQSLERQRGELVESERQRQALRRDVGAGLSIDLQMLEALEARLGAMKDECRALENQWTNQRILAERLLSLRQQLAAARGAAADQALDVEVLEAALRETHGALVAAQVHGRLVSFEVCPRLVAEVISAWTGVPLSQLAREHNVKVARFATDLRTRIRGQEQAVQALDLAMRSAAAGLNKPDAPVGVFLLVGPSGVGKTETAHALADLLYGGDRFMTILNMAEFQEKHTISRLIGAPPGYVGFGDGGMLTEAVRQKPYSVVLLDEVEKADPDVLNLFYQIFDKGIANDGEGREIDFRNTLILMTSNLGSERISELCKNDARPSAERLKDSIGPILVKHFKPALLARMCVVPYYPLSGPVLRELVELKLDRLGERLSRRQLGFSYCGRLVEHLVERYVPNGSGARLIDRLLDLHLMPLVADRLVAAMAEDQPLRHVHATLDGDVSVVCEFA
;
A
#
# COMPACT_ATOMS: atom_id res chain seq x y z
N MET A 1 9.38 -27.53 -33.01
CA MET A 1 10.14 -27.42 -31.75
C MET A 1 9.42 -26.40 -30.90
N ARG A 2 8.82 -26.77 -29.75
CA ARG A 2 8.19 -25.79 -28.84
C ARG A 2 9.30 -25.25 -27.93
N LEU A 3 9.55 -23.94 -27.99
CA LEU A 3 10.46 -23.27 -27.07
C LEU A 3 9.66 -22.93 -25.81
N HIS A 4 10.08 -23.44 -24.67
CA HIS A 4 9.48 -23.13 -23.37
C HIS A 4 10.15 -21.88 -22.77
N GLU A 5 9.42 -21.19 -21.89
CA GLU A 5 9.99 -20.10 -21.09
C GLU A 5 11.14 -20.66 -20.22
N PRO A 6 12.32 -20.02 -20.21
CA PRO A 6 13.43 -20.45 -19.36
C PRO A 6 13.08 -20.29 -17.89
N THR A 7 13.64 -21.19 -17.09
CA THR A 7 13.64 -21.08 -15.63
C THR A 7 14.38 -19.82 -15.17
N VAL A 8 14.19 -19.43 -13.91
CA VAL A 8 14.90 -18.27 -13.32
C VAL A 8 16.42 -18.44 -13.42
N ASP A 9 16.94 -19.65 -13.17
CA ASP A 9 18.39 -19.92 -13.23
C ASP A 9 18.95 -19.87 -14.65
N GLU A 10 18.19 -20.36 -15.63
CA GLU A 10 18.52 -20.23 -17.05
C GLU A 10 18.49 -18.77 -17.50
N ALA A 11 17.48 -18.00 -17.07
CA ALA A 11 17.39 -16.57 -17.34
C ALA A 11 18.57 -15.81 -16.74
N VAL A 12 19.00 -16.12 -15.50
CA VAL A 12 20.22 -15.54 -14.92
C VAL A 12 21.45 -15.83 -15.79
N THR A 13 21.58 -17.06 -16.29
CA THR A 13 22.69 -17.46 -17.17
C THR A 13 22.68 -16.68 -18.47
N ILE A 14 21.51 -16.50 -19.08
CA ILE A 14 21.32 -15.68 -20.30
C ILE A 14 21.73 -14.23 -20.03
N LEU A 15 21.21 -13.64 -18.94
CA LEU A 15 21.51 -12.24 -18.59
C LEU A 15 22.99 -12.01 -18.32
N ARG A 16 23.69 -12.95 -17.66
CA ARG A 16 25.15 -12.89 -17.45
C ARG A 16 25.92 -12.78 -18.77
N GLY A 17 25.47 -13.48 -19.81
CA GLY A 17 26.05 -13.37 -21.15
C GLY A 17 25.85 -12.00 -21.81
N LEU A 18 24.85 -11.23 -21.38
CA LEU A 18 24.54 -9.90 -21.91
C LEU A 18 25.23 -8.76 -21.14
N VAL A 19 25.79 -9.02 -19.95
CA VAL A 19 26.34 -7.99 -19.05
C VAL A 19 27.38 -7.12 -19.76
N GLN A 20 28.37 -7.73 -20.42
CA GLN A 20 29.43 -6.97 -21.11
C GLN A 20 28.87 -6.02 -22.19
N THR A 21 27.83 -6.45 -22.90
CA THR A 21 27.16 -5.65 -23.92
C THR A 21 26.44 -4.44 -23.29
N TYR A 22 25.75 -4.64 -22.17
CA TYR A 22 25.07 -3.57 -21.43
C TYR A 22 26.03 -2.58 -20.77
N GLU A 23 27.10 -3.08 -20.15
CA GLU A 23 28.12 -2.23 -19.55
C GLU A 23 28.81 -1.36 -20.61
N SER A 24 29.11 -1.93 -21.78
CA SER A 24 29.73 -1.21 -22.89
C SER A 24 28.78 -0.20 -23.54
N SER A 25 27.50 -0.53 -23.72
CA SER A 25 26.53 0.34 -24.40
C SER A 25 26.07 1.51 -23.54
N HIS A 26 25.95 1.31 -22.22
CA HIS A 26 25.51 2.36 -21.29
C HIS A 26 26.66 3.04 -20.54
N GLY A 27 27.88 2.49 -20.58
CA GLY A 27 29.04 3.06 -19.90
C GLY A 27 28.96 2.98 -18.37
N ILE A 28 28.33 1.93 -17.85
CA ILE A 28 28.01 1.77 -16.43
C ILE A 28 28.46 0.40 -15.92
N TYR A 29 28.53 0.24 -14.60
CA TYR A 29 28.83 -1.03 -13.95
C TYR A 29 27.55 -1.76 -13.56
N LEU A 30 27.47 -3.05 -13.87
CA LEU A 30 26.30 -3.89 -13.60
C LEU A 30 26.69 -5.07 -12.69
N ARG A 31 26.20 -5.05 -11.45
CA ARG A 31 26.53 -6.08 -10.46
C ARG A 31 25.84 -7.41 -10.77
N ASP A 32 26.53 -8.52 -10.48
CA ASP A 32 25.96 -9.86 -10.65
C ASP A 32 24.72 -10.09 -9.77
N ASP A 33 24.72 -9.59 -8.53
CA ASP A 33 23.55 -9.68 -7.66
C ASP A 33 22.34 -8.91 -8.20
N ALA A 34 22.56 -7.86 -9.00
CA ALA A 34 21.49 -7.15 -9.71
C ALA A 34 20.95 -7.97 -10.89
N VAL A 35 21.78 -8.75 -11.58
CA VAL A 35 21.33 -9.71 -12.61
C VAL A 35 20.39 -10.74 -11.99
N VAL A 36 20.82 -11.33 -10.87
CA VAL A 36 20.03 -12.31 -10.12
C VAL A 36 18.72 -11.67 -9.66
N ALA A 37 18.78 -10.46 -9.10
CA ALA A 37 17.60 -9.72 -8.67
C ALA A 37 16.66 -9.43 -9.85
N ALA A 38 17.16 -9.07 -11.02
CA ALA A 38 16.33 -8.78 -12.19
C ALA A 38 15.58 -10.02 -12.65
N ALA A 39 16.24 -11.18 -12.74
CA ALA A 39 15.57 -12.43 -13.08
C ALA A 39 14.53 -12.82 -12.01
N GLN A 40 14.91 -12.83 -10.73
CA GLN A 40 14.03 -13.25 -9.63
C GLN A 40 12.83 -12.32 -9.45
N LEU A 41 13.07 -11.00 -9.41
CA LEU A 41 12.00 -10.02 -9.18
C LEU A 41 11.12 -9.87 -10.42
N SER A 42 11.65 -9.90 -11.64
CA SER A 42 10.80 -9.87 -12.84
C SER A 42 9.94 -11.14 -12.96
N ALA A 43 10.51 -12.32 -12.67
CA ALA A 43 9.77 -13.57 -12.60
C ALA A 43 8.61 -13.49 -11.59
N ARG A 44 8.89 -12.87 -10.43
CA ARG A 44 7.99 -12.82 -9.30
C ARG A 44 6.91 -11.71 -9.38
N TYR A 45 7.20 -10.58 -10.02
CA TYR A 45 6.36 -9.38 -9.95
C TYR A 45 5.83 -8.88 -11.31
N LEU A 46 6.43 -9.28 -12.44
CA LEU A 46 5.96 -8.89 -13.78
C LEU A 46 5.16 -10.03 -14.41
N ALA A 47 3.88 -10.09 -14.07
CA ALA A 47 2.91 -11.04 -14.63
C ALA A 47 2.53 -10.69 -16.08
N GLY A 48 2.25 -11.70 -16.90
CA GLY A 48 1.87 -11.53 -18.30
C GLY A 48 3.03 -11.27 -19.28
N ARG A 49 4.28 -11.34 -18.81
CA ARG A 49 5.50 -11.29 -19.64
C ARG A 49 6.38 -12.51 -19.34
N GLN A 50 7.14 -12.95 -20.33
CA GLN A 50 7.96 -14.16 -20.25
C GLN A 50 9.43 -13.82 -19.99
N LEU A 51 10.12 -14.67 -19.23
CA LEU A 51 11.58 -14.70 -19.19
C LEU A 51 12.13 -15.13 -20.56
N PRO A 52 13.36 -14.72 -20.93
CA PRO A 52 14.22 -13.77 -20.21
C PRO A 52 13.85 -12.30 -20.51
N ASP A 53 12.96 -12.04 -21.45
CA ASP A 53 12.64 -10.72 -22.02
C ASP A 53 12.27 -9.68 -20.96
N LYS A 54 11.36 -10.03 -20.04
CA LYS A 54 10.99 -9.12 -18.94
C LYS A 54 12.16 -8.74 -18.01
N ALA A 55 13.14 -9.63 -17.85
CA ALA A 55 14.31 -9.36 -17.01
C ALA A 55 15.33 -8.48 -17.76
N ILE A 56 15.45 -8.69 -19.08
CA ILE A 56 16.24 -7.86 -20.00
C ILE A 56 15.72 -6.42 -19.97
N ASP A 57 14.42 -6.22 -20.13
CA ASP A 57 13.80 -4.89 -20.09
C ASP A 57 14.02 -4.15 -18.76
N VAL A 58 13.90 -4.88 -17.64
CA VAL A 58 14.15 -4.31 -16.30
C VAL A 58 15.61 -3.87 -16.18
N LEU A 59 16.55 -4.70 -16.64
CA LEU A 59 17.97 -4.35 -16.61
C LEU A 59 18.27 -3.18 -17.53
N ASP A 60 17.77 -3.16 -18.76
CA ASP A 60 18.00 -2.04 -19.69
C ASP A 60 17.48 -0.72 -19.12
N THR A 61 16.28 -0.74 -18.53
CA THR A 61 15.71 0.43 -17.85
C THR A 61 16.54 0.85 -16.64
N ALA A 62 17.06 -0.10 -15.86
CA ALA A 62 17.96 0.19 -14.74
C ALA A 62 19.28 0.81 -15.23
N CYS A 63 19.87 0.27 -16.30
CA CYS A 63 21.07 0.82 -16.94
C CYS A 63 20.85 2.25 -17.42
N ALA A 64 19.75 2.51 -18.12
CA ALA A 64 19.37 3.83 -18.59
C ALA A 64 19.20 4.82 -17.41
N ARG A 65 18.59 4.39 -16.30
CA ARG A 65 18.45 5.21 -15.08
C ARG A 65 19.80 5.57 -14.46
N VAL A 66 20.76 4.65 -14.39
CA VAL A 66 22.12 4.95 -13.89
C VAL A 66 22.78 6.00 -14.78
N ARG A 67 22.73 5.81 -16.10
CA ARG A 67 23.33 6.75 -17.06
C ARG A 67 22.74 8.16 -16.93
N ILE A 68 21.42 8.26 -16.83
CA ILE A 68 20.73 9.54 -16.61
C ILE A 68 21.13 10.12 -15.25
N SER A 69 21.19 9.31 -14.20
CA SER A 69 21.51 9.76 -12.84
C SER A 69 22.91 10.37 -12.70
N LEU A 70 23.87 9.95 -13.53
CA LEU A 70 25.22 10.53 -13.57
C LEU A 70 25.27 11.84 -14.38
N ALA A 71 24.44 11.94 -15.44
CA ALA A 71 24.47 13.06 -16.37
C ALA A 71 23.54 14.23 -15.99
N ALA A 72 22.44 13.96 -15.25
CA ALA A 72 21.38 14.91 -14.99
C ALA A 72 21.09 15.08 -13.49
N ALA A 73 20.46 16.21 -13.15
CA ALA A 73 19.97 16.47 -11.82
C ALA A 73 18.84 15.49 -11.44
N PRO A 74 18.72 15.08 -10.17
CA PRO A 74 17.64 14.22 -9.73
C PRO A 74 16.30 14.94 -9.82
N GLN A 75 15.23 14.19 -10.08
CA GLN A 75 13.87 14.73 -10.23
C GLN A 75 13.43 15.57 -9.02
N SER A 76 13.88 15.24 -7.81
CA SER A 76 13.60 16.03 -6.60
C SER A 76 14.15 17.45 -6.70
N LEU A 77 15.37 17.61 -7.23
CA LEU A 77 16.02 18.91 -7.43
C LEU A 77 15.39 19.67 -8.60
N GLU A 78 15.08 18.99 -9.71
CA GLU A 78 14.38 19.61 -10.83
C GLU A 78 12.99 20.13 -10.44
N ARG A 79 12.24 19.36 -9.65
CA ARG A 79 10.94 19.78 -9.12
C ARG A 79 11.07 21.02 -8.23
N GLN A 80 12.01 21.02 -7.27
CA GLN A 80 12.25 22.19 -6.41
C GLN A 80 12.65 23.42 -7.22
N ARG A 81 13.50 23.27 -8.24
CA ARG A 81 13.85 24.36 -9.16
C ARG A 81 12.62 24.89 -9.89
N GLY A 82 11.73 24.02 -10.36
CA GLY A 82 10.47 24.39 -10.99
C GLY A 82 9.56 25.19 -10.06
N GLU A 83 9.31 24.69 -8.85
CA GLU A 83 8.48 25.35 -7.83
C GLU A 83 9.05 26.72 -7.43
N LEU A 84 10.38 26.84 -7.37
CA LEU A 84 11.08 28.10 -7.08
C LEU A 84 10.86 29.12 -8.20
N VAL A 85 11.02 28.71 -9.46
CA VAL A 85 10.78 29.59 -10.62
C VAL A 85 9.33 30.06 -10.67
N GLU A 86 8.38 29.18 -10.42
CA GLU A 86 6.94 29.52 -10.37
C GLU A 86 6.65 30.53 -9.26
N SER A 87 7.14 30.26 -8.05
CA SER A 87 6.97 31.14 -6.88
C SER A 87 7.65 32.49 -7.09
N GLU A 88 8.80 32.55 -7.77
CA GLU A 88 9.47 33.81 -8.10
C GLU A 88 8.68 34.65 -9.09
N ARG A 89 8.05 34.03 -10.09
CA ARG A 89 7.14 34.72 -11.03
C ARG A 89 5.92 35.27 -10.30
N GLN A 90 5.33 34.49 -9.38
CA GLN A 90 4.23 34.95 -8.55
C GLN A 90 4.63 36.17 -7.70
N ARG A 91 5.79 36.13 -7.05
CA ARG A 91 6.33 37.26 -6.29
C ARG A 91 6.55 38.49 -7.19
N GLN A 92 7.08 38.32 -8.40
CA GLN A 92 7.27 39.42 -9.35
C GLN A 92 5.94 40.05 -9.76
N ALA A 93 4.91 39.23 -10.04
CA ALA A 93 3.58 39.73 -10.38
C ALA A 93 2.97 40.55 -9.24
N LEU A 94 3.02 40.04 -8.01
CA LEU A 94 2.51 40.74 -6.83
C LEU A 94 3.27 42.04 -6.57
N ARG A 95 4.62 42.05 -6.63
CA ARG A 95 5.41 43.27 -6.45
C ARG A 95 5.14 44.32 -7.52
N ARG A 96 4.88 43.90 -8.77
CA ARG A 96 4.49 44.80 -9.85
C ARG A 96 3.14 45.48 -9.54
N ASP A 97 2.19 44.73 -9.01
CA ASP A 97 0.86 45.24 -8.64
C ASP A 97 0.96 46.22 -7.45
N VAL A 98 1.80 45.93 -6.45
CA VAL A 98 2.14 46.90 -5.38
C VAL A 98 2.71 48.19 -5.98
N GLY A 99 3.68 48.07 -6.89
CA GLY A 99 4.32 49.23 -7.53
C GLY A 99 3.36 50.06 -8.39
N ALA A 100 2.30 49.44 -8.91
CA ALA A 100 1.23 50.10 -9.65
C ALA A 100 0.12 50.68 -8.74
N GLY A 101 0.22 50.50 -7.41
CA GLY A 101 -0.77 50.99 -6.45
C GLY A 101 -2.05 50.16 -6.37
N LEU A 102 -2.05 48.92 -6.87
CA LEU A 102 -3.20 48.00 -6.77
C LEU A 102 -3.27 47.40 -5.35
N SER A 103 -4.50 47.20 -4.85
CA SER A 103 -4.72 46.55 -3.57
C SER A 103 -4.38 45.06 -3.65
N ILE A 104 -3.34 44.64 -2.93
CA ILE A 104 -2.97 43.24 -2.75
C ILE A 104 -2.85 42.90 -1.26
N ASP A 105 -2.93 41.61 -0.94
CA ASP A 105 -2.65 41.12 0.40
C ASP A 105 -1.13 41.12 0.67
N LEU A 106 -0.68 42.09 1.46
CA LEU A 106 0.72 42.24 1.84
C LEU A 106 1.21 41.12 2.75
N GLN A 107 0.34 40.54 3.60
CA GLN A 107 0.73 39.42 4.46
C GLN A 107 1.00 38.16 3.64
N MET A 108 0.19 37.93 2.60
CA MET A 108 0.43 36.83 1.65
C MET A 108 1.74 37.01 0.87
N LEU A 109 2.07 38.25 0.47
CA LEU A 109 3.34 38.55 -0.19
C LEU A 109 4.55 38.30 0.75
N GLU A 110 4.50 38.77 1.99
CA GLU A 110 5.54 38.51 2.98
C GLU A 110 5.72 37.01 3.25
N ALA A 111 4.61 36.26 3.39
CA ALA A 111 4.65 34.81 3.56
C ALA A 111 5.26 34.09 2.36
N LEU A 112 4.93 34.52 1.13
CA LEU A 112 5.52 33.99 -0.10
C LEU A 112 7.03 34.28 -0.17
N GLU A 113 7.46 35.47 0.22
CA GLU A 113 8.87 35.86 0.24
C GLU A 113 9.68 35.07 1.27
N ALA A 114 9.14 34.87 2.48
CA ALA A 114 9.74 34.01 3.49
C ALA A 114 9.87 32.56 3.01
N ARG A 115 8.81 32.03 2.38
CA ARG A 115 8.81 30.68 1.79
C ARG A 115 9.83 30.55 0.66
N LEU A 116 9.95 31.55 -0.21
CA LEU A 116 10.96 31.59 -1.26
C LEU A 116 12.39 31.57 -0.70
N GLY A 117 12.62 32.25 0.43
CA GLY A 117 13.90 32.18 1.15
C GLY A 117 14.22 30.75 1.59
N ALA A 118 13.29 30.10 2.29
CA ALA A 118 13.45 28.72 2.72
C ALA A 118 13.66 27.74 1.55
N MET A 119 12.85 27.85 0.49
CA MET A 119 12.97 27.00 -0.70
C MET A 119 14.32 27.17 -1.42
N LYS A 120 14.89 28.39 -1.42
CA LYS A 120 16.23 28.65 -1.98
C LYS A 120 17.32 27.94 -1.20
N ASP A 121 17.25 28.01 0.12
CA ASP A 121 18.24 27.38 1.00
C ASP A 121 18.15 25.85 0.92
N GLU A 122 16.94 25.29 0.89
CA GLU A 122 16.70 23.87 0.65
C GLU A 122 17.25 23.40 -0.70
N CYS A 123 16.96 24.15 -1.78
CA CYS A 123 17.44 23.82 -3.13
C CYS A 123 18.97 23.85 -3.20
N ARG A 124 19.62 24.82 -2.54
CA ARG A 124 21.09 24.90 -2.44
C ARG A 124 21.67 23.73 -1.67
N ALA A 125 21.04 23.35 -0.54
CA ALA A 125 21.47 22.21 0.25
C ALA A 125 21.40 20.92 -0.57
N LEU A 126 20.29 20.71 -1.29
CA LEU A 126 20.08 19.53 -2.13
C LEU A 126 21.05 19.49 -3.32
N GLU A 127 21.33 20.63 -3.94
CA GLU A 127 22.30 20.75 -5.04
C GLU A 127 23.73 20.44 -4.56
N ASN A 128 24.13 20.92 -3.38
CA ASN A 128 25.42 20.59 -2.77
C ASN A 128 25.52 19.08 -2.47
N GLN A 129 24.47 18.48 -1.92
CA GLN A 129 24.42 17.04 -1.66
C GLN A 129 24.55 16.22 -2.95
N TRP A 130 23.79 16.58 -3.99
CA TRP A 130 23.86 15.91 -5.29
C TRP A 130 25.25 16.03 -5.90
N THR A 131 25.85 17.22 -5.89
CA THR A 131 27.18 17.48 -6.43
C THR A 131 28.25 16.67 -5.72
N ASN A 132 28.21 16.62 -4.38
CA ASN A 132 29.13 15.81 -3.59
C ASN A 132 28.99 14.31 -3.92
N GLN A 133 27.76 13.78 -3.94
CA GLN A 133 27.52 12.39 -4.31
C GLN A 133 27.97 12.06 -5.74
N ARG A 134 27.80 13.00 -6.68
CA ARG A 134 28.22 12.84 -8.08
C ARG A 134 29.74 12.76 -8.21
N ILE A 135 30.47 13.67 -7.57
CA ILE A 135 31.94 13.69 -7.58
C ILE A 135 32.50 12.39 -6.99
N LEU A 136 31.96 11.94 -5.85
CA LEU A 136 32.37 10.68 -5.21
C LEU A 136 32.07 9.46 -6.10
N ALA A 137 30.91 9.44 -6.76
CA ALA A 137 30.53 8.39 -7.70
C ALA A 137 31.46 8.33 -8.93
N GLU A 138 31.73 9.48 -9.57
CA GLU A 138 32.65 9.58 -10.71
C GLU A 138 34.07 9.14 -10.32
N ARG A 139 34.54 9.55 -9.13
CA ARG A 139 35.84 9.12 -8.60
C ARG A 139 35.90 7.62 -8.36
N LEU A 140 34.83 7.04 -7.79
CA LEU A 140 34.73 5.60 -7.55
C LEU A 140 34.80 4.79 -8.86
N LEU A 141 34.09 5.24 -9.90
CA LEU A 141 34.11 4.61 -11.23
C LEU A 141 35.50 4.70 -11.86
N SER A 142 36.16 5.85 -11.77
CA SER A 142 37.53 6.04 -12.27
C SER A 142 38.52 5.11 -11.57
N LEU A 143 38.45 5.00 -10.24
CA LEU A 143 39.30 4.10 -9.46
C LEU A 143 39.07 2.62 -9.84
N ARG A 144 37.82 2.20 -10.08
CA ARG A 144 37.52 0.84 -10.56
C ARG A 144 38.17 0.55 -11.91
N GLN A 145 38.11 1.49 -12.85
CA GLN A 145 38.73 1.35 -14.17
C GLN A 145 40.26 1.23 -14.07
N GLN A 146 40.89 2.09 -13.28
CA GLN A 146 42.35 2.04 -13.05
C GLN A 146 42.78 0.71 -12.43
N LEU A 147 42.00 0.21 -11.47
CA LEU A 147 42.28 -1.04 -10.77
C LEU A 147 42.09 -2.26 -11.70
N ALA A 148 41.06 -2.25 -12.55
CA ALA A 148 40.87 -3.29 -13.57
C ALA A 148 42.03 -3.31 -14.59
N ALA A 149 42.50 -2.15 -15.03
CA ALA A 149 43.66 -2.03 -15.93
C ALA A 149 44.96 -2.52 -15.26
N ALA A 150 45.21 -2.10 -14.01
CA ALA A 150 46.39 -2.51 -13.24
C ALA A 150 46.43 -4.02 -12.98
N ARG A 151 45.28 -4.68 -12.75
CA ARG A 151 45.20 -6.14 -12.60
C ARG A 151 45.37 -6.91 -13.91
N GLY A 152 45.05 -6.29 -15.05
CA GLY A 152 45.22 -6.88 -16.38
C GLY A 152 46.67 -6.83 -16.88
N ALA A 153 47.47 -5.88 -16.40
CA ALA A 153 48.91 -5.80 -16.65
C ALA A 153 49.65 -6.65 -15.59
N ALA A 154 50.53 -7.57 -16.00
CA ALA A 154 51.11 -8.59 -15.12
C ALA A 154 51.98 -8.05 -13.94
N ALA A 155 51.88 -8.76 -12.80
CA ALA A 155 52.78 -8.97 -11.64
C ALA A 155 53.60 -7.84 -10.98
N ASP A 156 54.11 -6.82 -11.68
CA ASP A 156 55.10 -5.87 -11.13
C ASP A 156 54.51 -4.62 -10.45
N GLN A 157 53.17 -4.49 -10.40
CA GLN A 157 52.45 -3.31 -9.86
C GLN A 157 51.72 -3.58 -8.53
N ALA A 158 52.18 -4.54 -7.72
CA ALA A 158 51.50 -4.91 -6.47
C ALA A 158 51.27 -3.73 -5.50
N LEU A 159 52.25 -2.83 -5.37
CA LEU A 159 52.18 -1.62 -4.54
C LEU A 159 51.15 -0.60 -5.08
N ASP A 160 51.04 -0.44 -6.40
CA ASP A 160 50.05 0.46 -7.01
C ASP A 160 48.62 -0.07 -6.87
N VAL A 161 48.44 -1.39 -6.92
CA VAL A 161 47.13 -2.03 -6.71
C VAL A 161 46.65 -1.83 -5.26
N GLU A 162 47.51 -2.00 -4.26
CA GLU A 162 47.16 -1.77 -2.85
C GLU A 162 46.74 -0.31 -2.60
N VAL A 163 47.45 0.66 -3.18
CA VAL A 163 47.13 2.09 -3.05
C VAL A 163 45.77 2.40 -3.69
N LEU A 164 45.50 1.87 -4.90
CA LEU A 164 44.21 2.04 -5.57
C LEU A 164 43.06 1.38 -4.81
N GLU A 165 43.29 0.20 -4.23
CA GLU A 165 42.31 -0.48 -3.39
C GLU A 165 41.97 0.28 -2.10
N ALA A 166 42.97 0.90 -1.47
CA ALA A 166 42.78 1.74 -0.30
C ALA A 166 41.94 2.99 -0.65
N ALA A 167 42.32 3.70 -1.72
CA ALA A 167 41.60 4.88 -2.20
C ALA A 167 40.14 4.55 -2.61
N LEU A 168 39.93 3.38 -3.21
CA LEU A 168 38.59 2.91 -3.60
C LEU A 168 37.72 2.61 -2.38
N ARG A 169 38.29 1.95 -1.35
CA ARG A 169 37.60 1.70 -0.08
C ARG A 169 37.22 3.00 0.63
N GLU A 170 38.12 3.96 0.70
CA GLU A 170 37.89 5.27 1.31
C GLU A 170 36.78 6.04 0.57
N THR A 171 36.89 6.15 -0.76
CA THR A 171 35.90 6.84 -1.60
C THR A 171 34.52 6.17 -1.49
N HIS A 172 34.48 4.83 -1.46
CA HIS A 172 33.24 4.09 -1.27
C HIS A 172 32.61 4.38 0.10
N GLY A 173 33.41 4.40 1.17
CA GLY A 173 32.94 4.76 2.52
C GLY A 173 32.37 6.18 2.58
N ALA A 174 33.06 7.15 1.97
CA ALA A 174 32.59 8.53 1.88
C ALA A 174 31.26 8.65 1.10
N LEU A 175 31.12 7.91 -0.01
CA LEU A 175 29.89 7.90 -0.79
C LEU A 175 28.72 7.30 -0.02
N VAL A 176 28.94 6.19 0.69
CA VAL A 176 27.93 5.56 1.54
C VAL A 176 27.48 6.52 2.64
N ALA A 177 28.41 7.20 3.30
CA ALA A 177 28.09 8.21 4.32
C ALA A 177 27.28 9.39 3.75
N ALA A 178 27.64 9.87 2.55
CA ALA A 178 26.92 10.93 1.86
C ALA A 178 25.50 10.53 1.42
N GLN A 179 25.24 9.23 1.25
CA GLN A 179 23.94 8.68 0.83
C GLN A 179 23.00 8.31 1.99
N VAL A 180 23.45 8.37 3.25
CA VAL A 180 22.63 8.04 4.44
C VAL A 180 21.35 8.88 4.50
N HIS A 181 21.45 10.16 4.14
CA HIS A 181 20.32 11.11 4.19
C HIS A 181 19.53 11.17 2.88
N GLY A 182 19.76 10.24 1.96
CA GLY A 182 19.08 10.17 0.67
C GLY A 182 20.07 9.93 -0.48
N ARG A 183 19.72 8.98 -1.36
CA ARG A 183 20.50 8.68 -2.56
C ARG A 183 20.03 9.57 -3.72
N LEU A 184 20.88 10.50 -4.14
CA LEU A 184 20.63 11.41 -5.25
C LEU A 184 21.35 10.96 -6.53
N VAL A 185 22.40 10.15 -6.39
CA VAL A 185 23.18 9.61 -7.52
C VAL A 185 23.25 8.09 -7.46
N SER A 186 22.89 7.45 -8.57
CA SER A 186 23.14 6.04 -8.82
C SER A 186 24.28 5.91 -9.83
N PHE A 187 25.29 5.12 -9.50
CA PHE A 187 26.51 4.94 -10.30
C PHE A 187 26.72 3.50 -10.80
N GLU A 188 25.93 2.56 -10.27
CA GLU A 188 25.95 1.15 -10.64
C GLU A 188 24.53 0.58 -10.57
N VAL A 189 24.27 -0.46 -11.37
CA VAL A 189 23.04 -1.23 -11.29
C VAL A 189 23.19 -2.22 -10.13
N CYS A 190 22.31 -2.08 -9.14
CA CYS A 190 22.27 -2.89 -7.92
C CYS A 190 20.85 -3.45 -7.71
N PRO A 191 20.67 -4.48 -6.84
CA PRO A 191 19.36 -5.08 -6.59
C PRO A 191 18.27 -4.08 -6.22
N ARG A 192 18.62 -3.02 -5.47
CA ARG A 192 17.70 -1.96 -5.09
C ARG A 192 17.18 -1.17 -6.31
N LEU A 193 18.04 -0.84 -7.27
CA LEU A 193 17.63 -0.11 -8.47
C LEU A 193 16.70 -0.95 -9.34
N VAL A 194 16.99 -2.25 -9.46
CA VAL A 194 16.10 -3.23 -10.10
C VAL A 194 14.73 -3.23 -9.42
N ALA A 195 14.69 -3.27 -8.09
CA ALA A 195 13.46 -3.18 -7.32
C ALA A 195 12.73 -1.84 -7.53
N GLU A 196 13.45 -0.71 -7.64
CA GLU A 196 12.87 0.61 -7.94
C GLU A 196 12.26 0.69 -9.35
N VAL A 197 12.83 0.00 -10.34
CA VAL A 197 12.26 -0.12 -11.68
C VAL A 197 10.96 -0.93 -11.62
N ILE A 198 11.00 -2.11 -10.99
CA ILE A 198 9.82 -2.98 -10.87
C ILE A 198 8.73 -2.32 -10.03
N SER A 199 9.08 -1.59 -8.97
CA SER A 199 8.15 -0.81 -8.16
C SER A 199 7.42 0.23 -9.01
N ALA A 200 8.15 0.96 -9.85
CA ALA A 200 7.57 1.97 -10.74
C ALA A 200 6.62 1.36 -11.78
N TRP A 201 6.88 0.13 -12.25
CA TRP A 201 6.04 -0.54 -13.25
C TRP A 201 4.81 -1.23 -12.66
N THR A 202 4.95 -1.82 -11.48
CA THR A 202 3.89 -2.64 -10.85
C THR A 202 3.09 -1.87 -9.82
N GLY A 203 3.61 -0.74 -9.34
CA GLY A 203 3.09 -0.01 -8.19
C GLY A 203 3.37 -0.66 -6.84
N VAL A 204 3.97 -1.86 -6.80
CA VAL A 204 4.30 -2.58 -5.56
C VAL A 204 5.31 -1.76 -4.75
N PRO A 205 5.07 -1.48 -3.45
CA PRO A 205 5.98 -0.67 -2.64
C PRO A 205 7.42 -1.23 -2.61
N LEU A 206 8.41 -0.36 -2.78
CA LEU A 206 9.83 -0.75 -2.77
C LEU A 206 10.22 -1.56 -1.53
N SER A 207 9.67 -1.23 -0.36
CA SER A 207 9.92 -1.96 0.90
C SER A 207 9.56 -3.46 0.82
N GLN A 208 8.57 -3.82 -0.01
CA GLN A 208 8.21 -5.22 -0.23
C GLN A 208 9.20 -5.89 -1.20
N LEU A 209 9.54 -5.21 -2.30
CA LEU A 209 10.48 -5.76 -3.29
C LEU A 209 11.88 -5.97 -2.72
N ALA A 210 12.33 -5.08 -1.83
CA ALA A 210 13.66 -5.09 -1.22
C ALA A 210 13.85 -6.15 -0.11
N ARG A 211 12.88 -7.05 0.11
CA ARG A 211 12.90 -8.02 1.22
C ARG A 211 13.07 -7.38 2.61
N GLU A 212 12.69 -6.11 2.79
CA GLU A 212 12.65 -5.43 4.11
C GLU A 212 11.44 -5.88 4.96
N HIS A 213 10.92 -7.09 4.74
CA HIS A 213 9.70 -7.62 5.36
C HIS A 213 9.83 -7.77 6.88
N ASN A 214 11.04 -7.93 7.41
CA ASN A 214 11.23 -8.27 8.82
C ASN A 214 10.77 -7.17 9.79
N VAL A 215 10.89 -5.89 9.44
CA VAL A 215 10.54 -4.80 10.37
C VAL A 215 9.03 -4.51 10.38
N LYS A 216 8.38 -4.51 9.20
CA LYS A 216 6.92 -4.26 9.11
C LYS A 216 6.09 -5.41 9.67
N VAL A 217 6.51 -6.66 9.46
CA VAL A 217 5.81 -7.83 10.02
C VAL A 217 5.89 -7.83 11.56
N ALA A 218 7.00 -7.36 12.14
CA ALA A 218 7.13 -7.28 13.60
C ALA A 218 6.14 -6.29 14.25
N ARG A 219 5.84 -5.17 13.58
CA ARG A 219 4.88 -4.15 14.07
C ARG A 219 3.44 -4.35 13.57
N PHE A 220 3.22 -5.29 12.66
CA PHE A 220 1.95 -5.52 11.98
C PHE A 220 0.75 -5.58 12.94
N ALA A 221 0.83 -6.39 14.00
CA ALA A 221 -0.26 -6.48 14.98
C ALA A 221 -0.54 -5.13 15.67
N THR A 222 0.49 -4.38 16.02
CA THR A 222 0.35 -3.06 16.64
C THR A 222 -0.31 -2.09 15.68
N ASP A 223 0.16 -2.04 14.43
CA ASP A 223 -0.39 -1.15 13.40
C ASP A 223 -1.84 -1.52 13.08
N LEU A 224 -2.16 -2.81 12.99
CA LEU A 224 -3.53 -3.27 12.76
C LEU A 224 -4.47 -2.92 13.92
N ARG A 225 -3.99 -2.98 15.18
CA ARG A 225 -4.77 -2.53 16.36
C ARG A 225 -5.12 -1.06 16.31
N THR A 226 -4.28 -0.21 15.71
CA THR A 226 -4.59 1.22 15.53
C THR A 226 -5.73 1.47 14.55
N ARG A 227 -6.06 0.51 13.68
CA ARG A 227 -7.15 0.58 12.71
C ARG A 227 -8.41 -0.16 13.17
N ILE A 228 -8.23 -1.34 13.77
CA ILE A 228 -9.33 -2.25 14.12
C ILE A 228 -9.51 -2.31 15.65
N ARG A 229 -10.63 -1.78 16.15
CA ARG A 229 -10.96 -1.78 17.58
C ARG A 229 -11.88 -2.94 17.96
N GLY A 230 -11.61 -3.52 19.14
CA GLY A 230 -12.45 -4.55 19.73
C GLY A 230 -12.31 -5.96 19.14
N GLN A 231 -11.51 -6.17 18.10
CA GLN A 231 -11.39 -7.45 17.38
C GLN A 231 -9.99 -8.11 17.53
N GLU A 232 -9.49 -8.21 18.76
CA GLU A 232 -8.15 -8.72 19.06
C GLU A 232 -7.91 -10.15 18.52
N GLN A 233 -8.92 -11.01 18.55
CA GLN A 233 -8.87 -12.36 17.98
C GLN A 233 -8.60 -12.36 16.47
N ALA A 234 -9.11 -11.37 15.74
CA ALA A 234 -8.84 -11.22 14.31
C ALA A 234 -7.42 -10.74 14.07
N VAL A 235 -6.97 -9.75 14.86
CA VAL A 235 -5.59 -9.25 14.82
C VAL A 235 -4.59 -10.38 15.05
N GLN A 236 -4.81 -11.21 16.08
CA GLN A 236 -3.93 -12.32 16.43
C GLN A 236 -3.89 -13.39 15.32
N ALA A 237 -5.04 -13.78 14.78
CA ALA A 237 -5.12 -14.77 13.71
C ALA A 237 -4.40 -14.28 12.43
N LEU A 238 -4.60 -13.02 12.07
CA LEU A 238 -3.93 -12.40 10.91
C LEU A 238 -2.43 -12.24 11.14
N ASP A 239 -2.01 -11.76 12.31
CA ASP A 239 -0.59 -11.59 12.66
C ASP A 239 0.17 -12.92 12.60
N LEU A 240 -0.42 -14.00 13.14
CA LEU A 240 0.17 -15.33 13.06
C LEU A 240 0.36 -15.79 11.61
N ALA A 241 -0.64 -15.60 10.76
CA ALA A 241 -0.55 -15.99 9.34
C ALA A 241 0.48 -15.15 8.58
N MET A 242 0.55 -13.84 8.84
CA MET A 242 1.54 -12.96 8.21
C MET A 242 2.96 -13.30 8.63
N ARG A 243 3.18 -13.62 9.91
CA ARG A 243 4.48 -14.10 10.41
C ARG A 243 4.87 -15.43 9.80
N SER A 244 3.93 -16.36 9.68
CA SER A 244 4.15 -17.67 9.05
C SER A 244 4.52 -17.51 7.57
N ALA A 245 3.83 -16.63 6.85
CA ALA A 245 4.16 -16.29 5.47
C ALA A 245 5.55 -15.65 5.34
N ALA A 246 5.87 -14.67 6.19
CA ALA A 246 7.16 -13.99 6.18
C ALA A 246 8.33 -14.92 6.53
N ALA A 247 8.10 -15.90 7.42
CA ALA A 247 9.06 -16.94 7.77
C ALA A 247 9.15 -18.08 6.72
N GLY A 248 8.33 -18.05 5.67
CA GLY A 248 8.29 -19.11 4.66
C GLY A 248 7.74 -20.45 5.16
N LEU A 249 6.97 -20.43 6.25
CA LEU A 249 6.37 -21.62 6.87
C LEU A 249 5.01 -22.01 6.28
N ASN A 250 4.43 -21.14 5.45
CA ASN A 250 3.18 -21.43 4.76
C ASN A 250 3.37 -22.49 3.67
N LYS A 251 2.27 -23.16 3.30
CA LYS A 251 2.25 -24.04 2.14
C LYS A 251 2.58 -23.22 0.88
N PRO A 252 3.57 -23.63 0.07
CA PRO A 252 3.99 -22.86 -1.10
C PRO A 252 2.91 -22.81 -2.18
N ASP A 253 2.06 -23.82 -2.25
CA ASP A 253 0.99 -23.94 -3.25
C ASP A 253 -0.35 -23.41 -2.72
N ALA A 254 -0.36 -22.50 -1.75
CA ALA A 254 -1.59 -21.92 -1.22
C ALA A 254 -1.50 -20.40 -1.15
N PRO A 255 -2.63 -19.68 -1.14
CA PRO A 255 -2.66 -18.26 -0.83
C PRO A 255 -2.00 -17.97 0.52
N VAL A 256 -1.54 -16.73 0.71
CA VAL A 256 -0.88 -16.26 1.94
C VAL A 256 -1.75 -16.54 3.17
N GLY A 257 -3.06 -16.40 3.01
CA GLY A 257 -4.03 -16.83 4.00
C GLY A 257 -5.44 -16.81 3.44
N VAL A 258 -6.31 -17.64 4.01
CA VAL A 258 -7.72 -17.73 3.65
C VAL A 258 -8.53 -17.62 4.93
N PHE A 259 -9.27 -16.54 5.09
CA PHE A 259 -10.00 -16.22 6.32
C PHE A 259 -11.50 -16.08 6.07
N LEU A 260 -12.31 -16.60 6.98
CA LEU A 260 -13.75 -16.38 7.02
C LEU A 260 -14.08 -15.55 8.27
N LEU A 261 -14.34 -14.27 8.06
CA LEU A 261 -14.69 -13.28 9.08
C LEU A 261 -16.20 -13.34 9.33
N VAL A 262 -16.61 -13.83 10.50
CA VAL A 262 -18.02 -14.12 10.80
C VAL A 262 -18.51 -13.28 11.97
N GLY A 263 -19.62 -12.57 11.82
CA GLY A 263 -20.21 -11.80 12.92
C GLY A 263 -21.26 -10.81 12.46
N PRO A 264 -21.78 -9.94 13.35
CA PRO A 264 -22.76 -8.93 12.99
C PRO A 264 -22.26 -7.97 11.91
N SER A 265 -23.16 -7.22 11.26
CA SER A 265 -22.76 -6.20 10.29
C SER A 265 -22.20 -4.95 10.97
N GLY A 266 -21.28 -4.27 10.28
CA GLY A 266 -20.65 -3.03 10.74
C GLY A 266 -19.68 -3.17 11.92
N VAL A 267 -19.23 -4.37 12.29
CA VAL A 267 -18.27 -4.60 13.39
C VAL A 267 -16.79 -4.52 12.98
N GLY A 268 -16.51 -4.17 11.72
CA GLY A 268 -15.14 -3.98 11.20
C GLY A 268 -14.59 -5.10 10.30
N LYS A 269 -15.43 -6.03 9.81
CA LYS A 269 -14.98 -7.10 8.88
C LYS A 269 -14.37 -6.54 7.59
N THR A 270 -15.10 -5.65 6.89
CA THR A 270 -14.61 -4.99 5.68
C THR A 270 -13.47 -4.01 5.96
N GLU A 271 -13.53 -3.26 7.08
CA GLU A 271 -12.43 -2.37 7.50
C GLU A 271 -11.13 -3.16 7.73
N THR A 272 -11.22 -4.41 8.20
CA THR A 272 -10.05 -5.28 8.36
C THR A 272 -9.37 -5.51 7.00
N ALA A 273 -10.15 -5.72 5.94
CA ALA A 273 -9.60 -5.91 4.59
C ALA A 273 -8.92 -4.64 4.06
N HIS A 274 -9.52 -3.46 4.26
CA HIS A 274 -8.92 -2.18 3.92
C HIS A 274 -7.61 -1.92 4.69
N ALA A 275 -7.62 -2.16 6.00
CA ALA A 275 -6.43 -2.02 6.83
C ALA A 275 -5.30 -2.97 6.37
N LEU A 276 -5.64 -4.19 5.95
CA LEU A 276 -4.67 -5.14 5.41
C LEU A 276 -4.11 -4.67 4.06
N ALA A 277 -4.95 -4.17 3.16
CA ALA A 277 -4.50 -3.63 1.87
C ALA A 277 -3.52 -2.46 2.04
N ASP A 278 -3.83 -1.53 2.95
CA ASP A 278 -2.97 -0.42 3.32
C ASP A 278 -1.62 -0.90 3.90
N LEU A 279 -1.67 -1.75 4.93
CA LEU A 279 -0.47 -2.18 5.67
C LEU A 279 0.43 -3.11 4.86
N LEU A 280 -0.17 -4.02 4.09
CA LEU A 280 0.55 -5.12 3.43
C LEU A 280 0.85 -4.89 1.96
N TYR A 281 0.08 -4.06 1.24
CA TYR A 281 0.21 -3.93 -0.22
C TYR A 281 0.35 -2.47 -0.68
N GLY A 282 0.14 -1.50 0.21
CA GLY A 282 0.33 -0.08 -0.10
C GLY A 282 -0.92 0.59 -0.64
N GLY A 283 -2.09 0.16 -0.20
CA GLY A 283 -3.34 0.89 -0.35
C GLY A 283 -4.50 0.07 -0.92
N ASP A 284 -5.70 0.63 -0.82
CA ASP A 284 -6.96 0.09 -1.38
C ASP A 284 -6.88 -0.28 -2.87
N ARG A 285 -5.97 0.32 -3.64
CA ARG A 285 -5.75 -0.04 -5.05
C ARG A 285 -5.29 -1.49 -5.24
N PHE A 286 -4.78 -2.15 -4.19
CA PHE A 286 -4.40 -3.57 -4.17
C PHE A 286 -5.47 -4.44 -3.50
N MET A 287 -6.69 -3.95 -3.39
CA MET A 287 -7.83 -4.69 -2.89
C MET A 287 -8.81 -4.95 -4.03
N THR A 288 -9.21 -6.20 -4.19
CA THR A 288 -10.28 -6.61 -5.10
C THR A 288 -11.49 -6.99 -4.26
N ILE A 289 -12.58 -6.24 -4.40
CA ILE A 289 -13.82 -6.48 -3.66
C ILE A 289 -14.83 -7.12 -4.60
N LEU A 290 -15.38 -8.25 -4.18
CA LEU A 290 -16.45 -8.95 -4.90
C LEU A 290 -17.65 -9.10 -3.96
N ASN A 291 -18.75 -8.46 -4.32
CA ASN A 291 -20.01 -8.61 -3.59
C ASN A 291 -20.69 -9.92 -4.00
N MET A 292 -20.69 -10.91 -3.11
CA MET A 292 -21.24 -12.24 -3.40
C MET A 292 -22.76 -12.25 -3.58
N ALA A 293 -23.46 -11.19 -3.15
CA ALA A 293 -24.88 -11.02 -3.46
C ALA A 293 -25.15 -10.85 -4.97
N GLU A 294 -24.16 -10.44 -5.77
CA GLU A 294 -24.29 -10.35 -7.24
C GLU A 294 -24.09 -11.71 -7.94
N PHE A 295 -23.63 -12.73 -7.21
CA PHE A 295 -23.28 -14.06 -7.73
C PHE A 295 -24.22 -15.16 -7.21
N GLN A 296 -25.51 -14.83 -7.12
CA GLN A 296 -26.58 -15.75 -6.67
C GLN A 296 -26.96 -16.81 -7.71
N GLU A 297 -26.61 -16.61 -8.98
CA GLU A 297 -27.01 -17.49 -10.07
C GLU A 297 -25.79 -18.19 -10.68
N LYS A 298 -25.93 -19.48 -11.01
CA LYS A 298 -24.84 -20.32 -11.53
C LYS A 298 -24.06 -19.74 -12.72
N HIS A 299 -24.71 -19.01 -13.62
CA HIS A 299 -24.05 -18.47 -14.82
C HIS A 299 -23.19 -17.22 -14.53
N THR A 300 -23.27 -16.67 -13.32
CA THR A 300 -22.43 -15.53 -12.89
C THR A 300 -20.96 -15.93 -12.69
N ILE A 301 -20.66 -17.23 -12.61
CA ILE A 301 -19.28 -17.77 -12.56
C ILE A 301 -18.45 -17.25 -13.73
N SER A 302 -19.03 -17.18 -14.93
CA SER A 302 -18.34 -16.68 -16.13
C SER A 302 -17.90 -15.22 -15.99
N ARG A 303 -18.56 -14.40 -15.15
CA ARG A 303 -18.13 -13.02 -14.89
C ARG A 303 -16.91 -12.97 -13.97
N LEU A 304 -16.72 -13.96 -13.09
CA LEU A 304 -15.57 -14.02 -12.17
C LEU A 304 -14.31 -14.50 -12.87
N ILE A 305 -14.43 -15.56 -13.68
CA ILE A 305 -13.30 -16.28 -14.28
C ILE A 305 -13.05 -15.87 -15.73
N GLY A 306 -14.10 -15.43 -16.43
CA GLY A 306 -14.13 -15.21 -17.86
C GLY A 306 -15.07 -16.22 -18.54
N ALA A 307 -15.73 -15.79 -19.62
CA ALA A 307 -16.58 -16.68 -20.39
C ALA A 307 -15.71 -17.68 -21.20
N PRO A 308 -16.14 -18.95 -21.33
CA PRO A 308 -15.45 -19.91 -22.18
C PRO A 308 -15.69 -19.64 -23.68
N PRO A 309 -14.89 -20.23 -24.58
CA PRO A 309 -15.07 -20.07 -26.03
C PRO A 309 -16.50 -20.40 -26.48
N GLY A 310 -17.13 -19.48 -27.22
CA GLY A 310 -18.49 -19.65 -27.76
C GLY A 310 -19.61 -19.03 -26.93
N TYR A 311 -19.30 -18.36 -25.81
CA TYR A 311 -20.26 -17.60 -25.00
C TYR A 311 -20.07 -16.08 -25.15
N VAL A 312 -21.14 -15.30 -24.93
CA VAL A 312 -21.09 -13.83 -24.93
C VAL A 312 -20.16 -13.36 -23.80
N GLY A 313 -19.22 -12.47 -24.11
CA GLY A 313 -18.16 -12.02 -23.18
C GLY A 313 -16.85 -12.81 -23.26
N PHE A 314 -16.69 -13.67 -24.27
CA PHE A 314 -15.42 -14.34 -24.54
C PHE A 314 -14.34 -13.32 -24.94
N GLY A 315 -13.21 -13.31 -24.22
CA GLY A 315 -12.09 -12.39 -24.42
C GLY A 315 -12.07 -11.16 -23.50
N ASP A 316 -13.14 -10.91 -22.74
CA ASP A 316 -13.22 -9.76 -21.81
C ASP A 316 -12.48 -10.01 -20.47
N GLY A 317 -12.03 -11.26 -20.24
CA GLY A 317 -11.40 -11.68 -18.98
C GLY A 317 -12.41 -11.78 -17.83
N GLY A 318 -12.02 -12.44 -16.74
CA GLY A 318 -12.83 -12.52 -15.53
C GLY A 318 -12.51 -11.40 -14.56
N MET A 319 -13.51 -10.89 -13.83
CA MET A 319 -13.29 -9.85 -12.82
C MET A 319 -12.25 -10.23 -11.77
N LEU A 320 -12.25 -11.50 -11.32
CA LEU A 320 -11.30 -11.97 -10.33
C LEU A 320 -9.96 -12.32 -10.97
N THR A 321 -9.99 -13.07 -12.07
CA THR A 321 -8.79 -13.57 -12.75
C THR A 321 -7.95 -12.44 -13.32
N GLU A 322 -8.54 -11.42 -13.93
CA GLU A 322 -7.81 -10.24 -14.42
C GLU A 322 -7.30 -9.36 -13.30
N ALA A 323 -8.09 -9.15 -12.24
CA ALA A 323 -7.64 -8.33 -11.12
C ALA A 323 -6.40 -8.93 -10.45
N VAL A 324 -6.40 -10.24 -10.21
CA VAL A 324 -5.26 -10.95 -9.61
C VAL A 324 -4.10 -11.09 -10.60
N ARG A 325 -4.37 -11.29 -11.89
CA ARG A 325 -3.32 -11.28 -12.93
C ARG A 325 -2.57 -9.95 -12.99
N GLN A 326 -3.29 -8.83 -12.93
CA GLN A 326 -2.70 -7.50 -12.93
C GLN A 326 -2.02 -7.16 -11.59
N LYS A 327 -2.57 -7.68 -10.49
CA LYS A 327 -2.09 -7.43 -9.11
C LYS A 327 -1.99 -8.74 -8.32
N PRO A 328 -0.92 -9.53 -8.54
CA PRO A 328 -0.74 -10.82 -7.87
C PRO A 328 -0.57 -10.70 -6.35
N TYR A 329 -0.17 -9.51 -5.88
CA TYR A 329 -0.02 -9.14 -4.48
C TYR A 329 -1.19 -8.25 -4.09
N SER A 330 -2.23 -8.86 -3.57
CA SER A 330 -3.49 -8.17 -3.28
C SER A 330 -4.29 -8.83 -2.17
N VAL A 331 -5.19 -8.05 -1.59
CA VAL A 331 -6.27 -8.58 -0.76
C VAL A 331 -7.47 -8.86 -1.66
N VAL A 332 -7.97 -10.09 -1.64
CA VAL A 332 -9.24 -10.45 -2.29
C VAL A 332 -10.32 -10.55 -1.23
N LEU A 333 -11.28 -9.63 -1.24
CA LEU A 333 -12.42 -9.60 -0.35
C LEU A 333 -13.67 -10.16 -1.04
N LEU A 334 -14.18 -11.28 -0.54
CA LEU A 334 -15.48 -11.84 -0.90
C LEU A 334 -16.50 -11.42 0.17
N ASP A 335 -17.28 -10.38 -0.10
CA ASP A 335 -18.23 -9.81 0.86
C ASP A 335 -19.57 -10.55 0.79
N GLU A 336 -20.20 -10.80 1.94
CA GLU A 336 -21.48 -11.52 2.07
C GLU A 336 -21.49 -12.91 1.42
N VAL A 337 -20.45 -13.71 1.67
CA VAL A 337 -20.20 -14.97 0.97
C VAL A 337 -21.33 -16.01 1.11
N GLU A 338 -22.18 -15.89 2.13
CA GLU A 338 -23.37 -16.72 2.30
C GLU A 338 -24.48 -16.48 1.25
N LYS A 339 -24.35 -15.43 0.44
CA LYS A 339 -25.30 -15.10 -0.62
C LYS A 339 -24.92 -15.71 -1.97
N ALA A 340 -23.69 -16.16 -2.14
CA ALA A 340 -23.25 -16.75 -3.41
C ALA A 340 -23.90 -18.11 -3.67
N ASP A 341 -24.05 -18.44 -4.95
CA ASP A 341 -24.39 -19.78 -5.39
C ASP A 341 -23.30 -20.79 -4.95
N PRO A 342 -23.67 -22.00 -4.47
CA PRO A 342 -22.69 -23.02 -4.07
C PRO A 342 -21.69 -23.43 -5.15
N ASP A 343 -22.04 -23.33 -6.44
CA ASP A 343 -21.12 -23.62 -7.55
C ASP A 343 -20.08 -22.51 -7.73
N VAL A 344 -20.43 -21.25 -7.44
CA VAL A 344 -19.46 -20.14 -7.37
C VAL A 344 -18.43 -20.41 -6.28
N LEU A 345 -18.87 -20.88 -5.10
CA LEU A 345 -17.96 -21.21 -4.00
C LEU A 345 -17.05 -22.40 -4.31
N ASN A 346 -17.52 -23.37 -5.11
CA ASN A 346 -16.72 -24.53 -5.48
C ASN A 346 -15.48 -24.15 -6.34
N LEU A 347 -15.52 -23.04 -7.08
CA LEU A 347 -14.36 -22.50 -7.80
C LEU A 347 -13.17 -22.28 -6.84
N PHE A 348 -13.45 -21.71 -5.67
CA PHE A 348 -12.43 -21.30 -4.74
C PHE A 348 -11.71 -22.49 -4.07
N TYR A 349 -12.23 -23.72 -4.18
CA TYR A 349 -11.51 -24.91 -3.71
C TYR A 349 -10.12 -25.03 -4.33
N GLN A 350 -10.04 -24.86 -5.65
CA GLN A 350 -8.77 -25.00 -6.36
C GLN A 350 -7.82 -23.87 -5.97
N ILE A 351 -8.35 -22.66 -5.80
CA ILE A 351 -7.57 -21.49 -5.39
C ILE A 351 -7.00 -21.70 -3.98
N PHE A 352 -7.79 -22.21 -3.03
CA PHE A 352 -7.33 -22.41 -1.65
C PHE A 352 -6.31 -23.54 -1.50
N ASP A 353 -6.40 -24.58 -2.32
CA ASP A 353 -5.52 -25.75 -2.23
C ASP A 353 -4.25 -25.63 -3.06
N LYS A 354 -4.36 -25.06 -4.28
CA LYS A 354 -3.27 -25.02 -5.26
C LYS A 354 -2.75 -23.62 -5.53
N GLY A 355 -3.41 -22.59 -4.98
CA GLY A 355 -3.00 -21.21 -5.19
C GLY A 355 -3.08 -20.79 -6.66
N ILE A 356 -3.82 -21.52 -7.49
CA ILE A 356 -3.97 -21.25 -8.93
C ILE A 356 -5.42 -21.40 -9.35
N ALA A 357 -5.84 -20.59 -10.33
CA ALA A 357 -7.12 -20.72 -11.02
C ALA A 357 -6.93 -20.54 -12.52
N ASN A 358 -7.69 -21.27 -13.33
CA ASN A 358 -7.68 -21.07 -14.77
C ASN A 358 -8.77 -20.06 -15.15
N ASP A 359 -8.43 -19.09 -16.00
CA ASP A 359 -9.41 -18.17 -16.58
C ASP A 359 -10.29 -18.85 -17.66
N GLY A 360 -11.26 -18.12 -18.21
CA GLY A 360 -12.16 -18.61 -19.26
C GLY A 360 -11.45 -19.01 -20.56
N GLU A 361 -10.20 -18.56 -20.75
CA GLU A 361 -9.34 -18.90 -21.89
C GLU A 361 -8.39 -20.07 -21.58
N GLY A 362 -8.36 -20.56 -20.33
CA GLY A 362 -7.47 -21.62 -19.87
C GLY A 362 -6.09 -21.14 -19.43
N ARG A 363 -5.88 -19.82 -19.24
CA ARG A 363 -4.64 -19.28 -18.69
C ARG A 363 -4.60 -19.49 -17.18
N GLU A 364 -3.47 -19.95 -16.67
CA GLU A 364 -3.26 -20.16 -15.24
C GLU A 364 -2.94 -18.83 -14.55
N ILE A 365 -3.74 -18.48 -13.54
CA ILE A 365 -3.60 -17.27 -12.72
C ILE A 365 -3.12 -17.66 -11.32
N ASP A 366 -2.08 -16.99 -10.84
CA ASP A 366 -1.42 -17.26 -9.57
C ASP A 366 -2.00 -16.43 -8.40
N PHE A 367 -2.53 -17.12 -7.40
CA PHE A 367 -3.11 -16.58 -6.17
C PHE A 367 -2.21 -16.79 -4.94
N ARG A 368 -1.03 -17.40 -5.07
CA ARG A 368 -0.15 -17.73 -3.92
C ARG A 368 0.29 -16.50 -3.12
N ASN A 369 0.32 -15.33 -3.75
CA ASN A 369 0.68 -14.06 -3.12
C ASN A 369 -0.54 -13.21 -2.68
N THR A 370 -1.75 -13.78 -2.75
CA THR A 370 -2.98 -13.10 -2.34
C THR A 370 -3.36 -13.45 -0.90
N LEU A 371 -3.98 -12.49 -0.22
CA LEU A 371 -4.67 -12.70 1.05
C LEU A 371 -6.18 -12.71 0.80
N ILE A 372 -6.83 -13.85 1.01
CA ILE A 372 -8.26 -14.02 0.72
C ILE A 372 -9.06 -13.88 2.01
N LEU A 373 -9.96 -12.90 2.02
CA LEU A 373 -10.86 -12.61 3.12
C LEU A 373 -12.29 -12.82 2.64
N MET A 374 -13.06 -13.59 3.38
CA MET A 374 -14.49 -13.75 3.19
C MET A 374 -15.20 -13.13 4.38
N THR A 375 -16.27 -12.40 4.15
CA THR A 375 -17.13 -11.92 5.25
C THR A 375 -18.44 -12.68 5.22
N SER A 376 -18.98 -12.93 6.42
CA SER A 376 -20.31 -13.49 6.54
C SER A 376 -21.07 -12.92 7.73
N ASN A 377 -22.39 -12.81 7.56
CA ASN A 377 -23.32 -12.50 8.65
C ASN A 377 -23.96 -13.76 9.24
N LEU A 378 -23.59 -14.97 8.79
CA LEU A 378 -24.08 -16.22 9.39
C LEU A 378 -23.70 -16.31 10.87
N GLY A 379 -24.63 -16.77 11.71
CA GLY A 379 -24.37 -16.90 13.15
C GLY A 379 -24.31 -15.57 13.93
N SER A 380 -24.62 -14.43 13.29
CA SER A 380 -24.65 -13.13 13.96
C SER A 380 -25.57 -13.09 15.17
N GLU A 381 -26.76 -13.68 15.08
CA GLU A 381 -27.73 -13.76 16.18
C GLU A 381 -27.14 -14.52 17.36
N ARG A 382 -26.52 -15.67 17.09
CA ARG A 382 -25.91 -16.51 18.10
C ARG A 382 -24.73 -15.83 18.79
N ILE A 383 -23.87 -15.16 18.03
CA ILE A 383 -22.77 -14.36 18.57
C ILE A 383 -23.33 -13.24 19.45
N SER A 384 -24.35 -12.52 18.97
CA SER A 384 -24.97 -11.41 19.70
C SER A 384 -25.60 -11.89 21.01
N GLU A 385 -26.28 -13.04 21.02
CA GLU A 385 -26.84 -13.66 22.23
C GLU A 385 -25.78 -13.99 23.27
N LEU A 386 -24.68 -14.61 22.85
CA LEU A 386 -23.59 -14.99 23.76
C LEU A 386 -22.81 -13.78 24.30
N CYS A 387 -22.89 -12.64 23.60
CA CYS A 387 -22.26 -11.38 23.99
C CYS A 387 -23.24 -10.38 24.64
N LYS A 388 -24.47 -10.80 24.98
CA LYS A 388 -25.42 -9.93 25.70
C LYS A 388 -24.84 -9.51 27.06
N ASN A 389 -25.30 -8.35 27.55
CA ASN A 389 -24.88 -7.77 28.84
C ASN A 389 -23.35 -7.63 28.96
N ASP A 390 -22.69 -7.19 27.89
CA ASP A 390 -21.23 -7.01 27.79
C ASP A 390 -20.41 -8.29 28.09
N ALA A 391 -21.02 -9.47 27.99
CA ALA A 391 -20.31 -10.72 28.08
C ALA A 391 -19.32 -10.86 26.91
N ARG A 392 -18.08 -11.27 27.21
CA ARG A 392 -17.05 -11.51 26.20
C ARG A 392 -16.53 -12.94 26.30
N PRO A 393 -17.26 -13.93 25.76
CA PRO A 393 -16.80 -15.32 25.73
C PRO A 393 -15.49 -15.43 24.93
N SER A 394 -14.70 -16.47 25.17
CA SER A 394 -13.51 -16.77 24.38
C SER A 394 -13.84 -16.97 22.89
N ALA A 395 -12.90 -16.62 22.00
CA ALA A 395 -13.08 -16.80 20.55
C ALA A 395 -13.36 -18.25 20.16
N GLU A 396 -12.74 -19.23 20.84
CA GLU A 396 -12.97 -20.66 20.63
C GLU A 396 -14.43 -21.04 20.91
N ARG A 397 -14.96 -20.65 22.07
CA ARG A 397 -16.38 -20.85 22.40
C ARG A 397 -17.35 -20.24 21.39
N LEU A 398 -17.04 -19.06 20.83
CA LEU A 398 -17.84 -18.47 19.75
C LEU A 398 -17.77 -19.32 18.49
N LYS A 399 -16.55 -19.71 18.08
CA LYS A 399 -16.30 -20.55 16.91
C LYS A 399 -17.03 -21.89 17.00
N ASP A 400 -16.98 -22.56 18.14
CA ASP A 400 -17.70 -23.81 18.38
C ASP A 400 -19.22 -23.61 18.31
N SER A 401 -19.71 -22.48 18.83
CA SER A 401 -21.14 -22.20 18.81
C SER A 401 -21.69 -21.86 17.42
N ILE A 402 -20.91 -21.24 16.53
CA ILE A 402 -21.33 -20.93 15.16
C ILE A 402 -21.02 -22.04 14.17
N GLY A 403 -20.11 -22.96 14.49
CA GLY A 403 -19.71 -24.08 13.65
C GLY A 403 -20.88 -24.86 13.04
N PRO A 404 -21.89 -25.29 13.82
CA PRO A 404 -23.07 -25.97 13.29
C PRO A 404 -23.90 -25.15 12.29
N ILE A 405 -23.91 -23.82 12.43
CA ILE A 405 -24.61 -22.91 11.51
C ILE A 405 -23.82 -22.82 10.19
N LEU A 406 -22.50 -22.68 10.30
CA LEU A 406 -21.62 -22.60 9.14
C LEU A 406 -21.65 -23.90 8.33
N VAL A 407 -21.59 -25.07 8.96
CA VAL A 407 -21.60 -26.38 8.28
C VAL A 407 -22.93 -26.68 7.56
N LYS A 408 -24.05 -26.08 8.00
CA LYS A 408 -25.32 -26.19 7.28
C LYS A 408 -25.32 -25.46 5.95
N HIS A 409 -24.52 -24.39 5.83
CA HIS A 409 -24.48 -23.55 4.63
C HIS A 409 -23.27 -23.89 3.74
N PHE A 410 -22.08 -23.96 4.33
CA PHE A 410 -20.84 -24.31 3.63
C PHE A 410 -20.56 -25.80 3.76
N LYS A 411 -20.13 -26.41 2.65
CA LYS A 411 -19.63 -27.79 2.64
C LYS A 411 -18.45 -27.91 3.63
N PRO A 412 -18.36 -28.98 4.45
CA PRO A 412 -17.29 -29.16 5.43
C PRO A 412 -15.87 -29.04 4.85
N ALA A 413 -15.69 -29.54 3.61
CA ALA A 413 -14.44 -29.43 2.89
C ALA A 413 -14.00 -27.96 2.70
N LEU A 414 -14.94 -27.05 2.43
CA LEU A 414 -14.65 -25.64 2.20
C LEU A 414 -14.24 -24.94 3.50
N LEU A 415 -15.02 -25.16 4.56
CA LEU A 415 -14.73 -24.60 5.88
C LEU A 415 -13.38 -25.05 6.44
N ALA A 416 -12.98 -26.30 6.20
CA ALA A 416 -11.70 -26.82 6.68
C ALA A 416 -10.48 -26.13 6.07
N ARG A 417 -10.64 -25.44 4.93
CA ARG A 417 -9.59 -24.65 4.26
C ARG A 417 -9.54 -23.20 4.72
N MET A 418 -10.49 -22.78 5.54
CA MET A 418 -10.63 -21.40 6.01
C MET A 418 -10.22 -21.28 7.48
N CYS A 419 -9.50 -20.21 7.79
CA CYS A 419 -9.39 -19.75 9.16
C CYS A 419 -10.68 -18.99 9.54
N VAL A 420 -11.60 -19.66 10.24
CA VAL A 420 -12.82 -19.01 10.75
C VAL A 420 -12.49 -18.13 11.94
N VAL A 421 -12.82 -16.83 11.81
CA VAL A 421 -12.55 -15.80 12.81
C VAL A 421 -13.89 -15.14 13.21
N PRO A 422 -14.40 -15.37 14.44
CA PRO A 422 -15.59 -14.71 14.92
C PRO A 422 -15.31 -13.24 15.27
N TYR A 423 -16.23 -12.33 14.96
CA TYR A 423 -16.18 -10.91 15.29
C TYR A 423 -17.20 -10.58 16.37
N TYR A 424 -16.75 -9.87 17.40
CA TYR A 424 -17.60 -9.46 18.51
C TYR A 424 -18.50 -8.29 18.10
N PRO A 425 -19.73 -8.21 18.62
CA PRO A 425 -20.53 -6.99 18.57
C PRO A 425 -19.79 -5.82 19.22
N LEU A 426 -20.13 -4.60 18.84
CA LEU A 426 -19.58 -3.40 19.47
C LEU A 426 -20.17 -3.26 20.89
N SER A 427 -19.29 -3.10 21.88
CA SER A 427 -19.63 -2.89 23.30
C SER A 427 -19.27 -1.47 23.74
N GLY A 428 -19.77 -1.03 24.90
CA GLY A 428 -19.64 0.36 25.38
C GLY A 428 -18.22 0.96 25.28
N PRO A 429 -17.17 0.31 25.81
CA PRO A 429 -15.81 0.86 25.75
C PRO A 429 -15.28 0.98 24.30
N VAL A 430 -15.48 -0.05 23.49
CA VAL A 430 -15.06 -0.07 22.08
C VAL A 430 -15.83 0.95 21.26
N LEU A 431 -17.12 1.12 21.56
CA LEU A 431 -17.97 2.08 20.89
C LEU A 431 -17.52 3.52 21.16
N ARG A 432 -17.14 3.85 22.41
CA ARG A 432 -16.55 5.13 22.76
C ARG A 432 -15.29 5.42 21.94
N GLU A 433 -14.35 4.48 21.91
CA GLU A 433 -13.10 4.62 21.12
C GLU A 433 -13.40 4.83 19.62
N LEU A 434 -14.43 4.16 19.08
CA LEU A 434 -14.83 4.32 17.69
C LEU A 434 -15.45 5.70 17.42
N VAL A 435 -16.26 6.24 18.33
CA VAL A 435 -16.83 7.58 18.21
C VAL A 435 -15.72 8.63 18.19
N GLU A 436 -14.77 8.53 19.13
CA GLU A 436 -13.59 9.41 19.19
C GLU A 436 -12.79 9.36 17.89
N LEU A 437 -12.48 8.15 17.41
CA LEU A 437 -11.74 7.95 16.16
C LEU A 437 -12.46 8.58 14.94
N LYS A 438 -13.78 8.52 14.90
CA LYS A 438 -14.58 9.14 13.82
C LYS A 438 -14.59 10.66 13.91
N LEU A 439 -14.68 11.22 15.11
CA LEU A 439 -14.57 12.65 15.35
C LEU A 439 -13.17 13.19 15.00
N ASP A 440 -12.12 12.44 15.34
CA ASP A 440 -10.74 12.80 14.99
C ASP A 440 -10.54 12.81 13.47
N ARG A 441 -11.05 11.80 12.75
CA ARG A 441 -11.06 11.78 11.27
C ARG A 441 -11.83 12.96 10.67
N LEU A 442 -12.92 13.40 11.30
CA LEU A 442 -13.62 14.62 10.90
C LEU A 442 -12.73 15.85 11.10
N GLY A 443 -12.02 15.94 12.23
CA GLY A 443 -11.07 17.00 12.50
C GLY A 443 -9.93 17.07 11.48
N GLU A 444 -9.37 15.93 11.08
CA GLU A 444 -8.37 15.87 10.00
C GLU A 444 -8.92 16.37 8.66
N ARG A 445 -10.19 16.08 8.35
CA ARG A 445 -10.83 16.61 7.14
C ARG A 445 -11.02 18.12 7.18
N LEU A 446 -11.39 18.66 8.33
CA LEU A 446 -11.58 20.11 8.54
C LEU A 446 -10.24 20.85 8.55
N SER A 447 -9.18 20.26 9.10
CA SER A 447 -7.84 20.88 9.15
C SER A 447 -7.23 21.07 7.75
N ARG A 448 -7.54 20.19 6.79
CA ARG A 448 -7.17 20.37 5.37
C ARG A 448 -7.80 21.61 4.74
N ARG A 449 -8.88 22.13 5.34
CA ARG A 449 -9.52 23.40 4.99
C ARG A 449 -9.09 24.54 5.92
N GLN A 450 -7.99 24.36 6.65
CA GLN A 450 -7.47 25.31 7.64
C GLN A 450 -8.44 25.62 8.79
N LEU A 451 -9.38 24.71 9.07
CA LEU A 451 -10.35 24.84 10.14
C LEU A 451 -9.99 23.89 11.28
N GLY A 452 -9.67 24.44 12.45
CA GLY A 452 -9.48 23.67 13.67
C GLY A 452 -10.78 22.99 14.10
N PHE A 453 -10.68 21.79 14.68
CA PHE A 453 -11.82 21.06 15.19
C PHE A 453 -11.53 20.53 16.58
N SER A 454 -12.52 20.62 17.47
CA SER A 454 -12.47 20.07 18.82
C SER A 454 -13.88 19.67 19.25
N TYR A 455 -13.96 18.80 20.26
CA TYR A 455 -15.23 18.34 20.80
C TYR A 455 -15.15 18.13 22.31
N CYS A 456 -16.29 18.20 22.99
CA CYS A 456 -16.37 17.91 24.42
C CYS A 456 -16.63 16.41 24.70
N GLY A 457 -16.19 15.91 25.86
CA GLY A 457 -16.39 14.50 26.23
C GLY A 457 -17.87 14.09 26.34
N ARG A 458 -18.75 15.02 26.73
CA ARG A 458 -20.20 14.77 26.81
C ARG A 458 -20.81 14.45 25.45
N LEU A 459 -20.29 15.03 24.35
CA LEU A 459 -20.73 14.69 22.99
C LEU A 459 -20.48 13.21 22.67
N VAL A 460 -19.33 12.69 23.11
CA VAL A 460 -18.97 11.28 22.91
C VAL A 460 -19.95 10.37 23.65
N GLU A 461 -20.22 10.68 24.93
CA GLU A 461 -21.19 9.93 25.75
C GLU A 461 -22.59 9.97 25.15
N HIS A 462 -23.04 11.14 24.69
CA HIS A 462 -24.34 11.31 24.04
C HIS A 462 -24.48 10.50 22.75
N LEU A 463 -23.43 10.44 21.92
CA LEU A 463 -23.43 9.62 20.70
C LEU A 463 -23.42 8.12 21.03
N VAL A 464 -22.76 7.71 22.11
CA VAL A 464 -22.76 6.33 22.62
C VAL A 464 -24.15 5.96 23.15
N GLU A 465 -24.83 6.82 23.89
CA GLU A 465 -26.17 6.57 24.43
C GLU A 465 -27.25 6.48 23.35
N ARG A 466 -27.13 7.29 22.30
CA ARG A 466 -28.03 7.23 21.13
C ARG A 466 -27.77 6.03 20.22
N TYR A 467 -26.70 5.28 20.46
CA TYR A 467 -26.40 4.09 19.70
C TYR A 467 -27.36 2.95 20.07
N VAL A 468 -28.37 2.73 19.22
CA VAL A 468 -29.25 1.57 19.33
C VAL A 468 -28.79 0.52 18.32
N PRO A 469 -28.34 -0.68 18.77
CA PRO A 469 -27.85 -1.72 17.87
C PRO A 469 -28.96 -2.25 16.94
N ASN A 470 -29.10 -1.65 15.75
CA ASN A 470 -30.09 -2.05 14.73
C ASN A 470 -29.45 -2.84 13.58
N GLY A 471 -28.39 -3.60 13.87
CA GLY A 471 -27.68 -4.42 12.87
C GLY A 471 -26.73 -3.65 11.93
N SER A 472 -26.62 -2.32 12.03
CA SER A 472 -25.71 -1.52 11.18
C SER A 472 -24.29 -1.31 11.76
N GLY A 473 -24.02 -1.76 12.98
CA GLY A 473 -22.70 -1.67 13.61
C GLY A 473 -22.17 -0.22 13.65
N ALA A 474 -20.88 -0.02 13.38
CA ALA A 474 -20.22 1.28 13.37
C ALA A 474 -20.77 2.24 12.29
N ARG A 475 -21.46 1.73 11.25
CA ARG A 475 -22.08 2.59 10.21
C ARG A 475 -23.18 3.48 10.80
N LEU A 476 -23.77 3.10 11.94
CA LEU A 476 -24.73 3.94 12.64
C LEU A 476 -24.06 5.19 13.22
N ILE A 477 -22.79 5.11 13.64
CA ILE A 477 -22.03 6.25 14.15
C ILE A 477 -21.85 7.28 13.03
N ASP A 478 -21.45 6.83 11.83
CA ASP A 478 -21.33 7.70 10.66
C ASP A 478 -22.65 8.41 10.37
N ARG A 479 -23.78 7.69 10.40
CA ARG A 479 -25.11 8.28 10.23
C ARG A 479 -25.46 9.30 11.32
N LEU A 480 -25.14 9.03 12.58
CA LEU A 480 -25.40 9.97 13.68
C LEU A 480 -24.61 11.27 13.49
N LEU A 481 -23.34 11.17 13.07
CA LEU A 481 -22.52 12.33 12.75
C LEU A 481 -23.06 13.09 11.54
N ASP A 482 -23.46 12.38 10.48
CA ASP A 482 -24.02 12.98 9.26
C ASP A 482 -25.39 13.65 9.50
N LEU A 483 -26.17 13.16 10.46
CA LEU A 483 -27.49 13.72 10.79
C LEU A 483 -27.44 14.88 11.79
N HIS A 484 -26.54 14.81 12.78
CA HIS A 484 -26.58 15.73 13.93
C HIS A 484 -25.42 16.72 13.98
N LEU A 485 -24.27 16.41 13.36
CA LEU A 485 -23.07 17.24 13.46
C LEU A 485 -22.71 17.89 12.12
N MET A 486 -22.66 17.10 11.04
CA MET A 486 -22.25 17.58 9.72
C MET A 486 -23.10 18.73 9.16
N PRO A 487 -24.45 18.74 9.30
CA PRO A 487 -25.27 19.82 8.78
C PRO A 487 -24.95 21.16 9.47
N LEU A 488 -24.75 21.15 10.79
CA LEU A 488 -24.41 22.36 11.56
C LEU A 488 -23.10 23.00 11.08
N VAL A 489 -22.11 22.16 10.79
CA VAL A 489 -20.81 22.63 10.25
C VAL A 489 -20.96 23.12 8.82
N ALA A 490 -21.71 22.39 7.97
CA ALA A 490 -21.90 22.74 6.58
C ALA A 490 -22.66 24.07 6.40
N ASP A 491 -23.78 24.24 7.09
CA ASP A 491 -24.63 25.42 6.99
C ASP A 491 -23.87 26.67 7.42
N ARG A 492 -23.12 26.59 8.52
CA ARG A 492 -22.33 27.74 9.00
C ARG A 492 -21.16 28.07 8.08
N LEU A 493 -20.48 27.06 7.52
CA LEU A 493 -19.41 27.28 6.54
C LEU A 493 -19.95 27.97 5.28
N VAL A 494 -21.10 27.53 4.76
CA VAL A 494 -21.72 28.14 3.57
C VAL A 494 -22.14 29.59 3.86
N ALA A 495 -22.73 29.85 5.02
CA ALA A 495 -23.10 31.22 5.43
C ALA A 495 -21.86 32.12 5.55
N ALA A 496 -20.80 31.65 6.19
CA ALA A 496 -19.54 32.40 6.32
C ALA A 496 -18.89 32.71 4.96
N MET A 497 -18.97 31.77 4.01
CA MET A 497 -18.49 31.99 2.64
C MET A 497 -19.31 33.06 1.89
N ALA A 498 -20.62 33.14 2.14
CA ALA A 498 -21.47 34.17 1.54
C ALA A 498 -21.20 35.57 2.12
N GLU A 499 -20.77 35.65 3.38
CA GLU A 499 -20.50 36.89 4.11
C GLU A 499 -19.00 37.26 4.13
N ASP A 500 -18.15 36.50 3.45
CA ASP A 500 -16.68 36.63 3.44
C ASP A 500 -16.05 36.65 4.85
N GLN A 501 -16.65 35.90 5.78
CA GLN A 501 -16.23 35.83 7.17
C GLN A 501 -15.21 34.70 7.38
N PRO A 502 -14.01 34.97 7.92
CA PRO A 502 -13.03 33.92 8.18
C PRO A 502 -13.45 33.08 9.40
N LEU A 503 -13.53 31.77 9.23
CA LEU A 503 -13.71 30.79 10.30
C LEU A 503 -12.39 30.04 10.53
N ARG A 504 -11.93 30.02 11.77
CA ARG A 504 -10.65 29.39 12.15
C ARG A 504 -10.85 28.12 12.97
N HIS A 505 -11.96 28.02 13.72
CA HIS A 505 -12.17 26.88 14.61
C HIS A 505 -13.64 26.51 14.77
N VAL A 506 -13.89 25.22 14.96
CA VAL A 506 -15.19 24.64 15.31
C VAL A 506 -15.06 23.81 16.59
N HIS A 507 -15.91 24.11 17.56
CA HIS A 507 -16.06 23.29 18.77
C HIS A 507 -17.43 22.63 18.78
N ALA A 508 -17.46 21.29 18.72
CA ALA A 508 -18.69 20.51 18.81
C ALA A 508 -19.02 20.19 20.28
N THR A 509 -20.18 20.64 20.74
CA THR A 509 -20.65 20.48 22.11
C THR A 509 -22.13 20.11 22.17
N LEU A 510 -22.68 20.05 23.37
CA LEU A 510 -24.10 19.82 23.62
C LEU A 510 -24.72 21.07 24.25
N ASP A 511 -25.89 21.47 23.74
CA ASP A 511 -26.80 22.38 24.42
C ASP A 511 -27.78 21.55 25.28
N GLY A 512 -27.64 21.70 26.60
CA GLY A 512 -28.24 20.78 27.57
C GLY A 512 -27.76 19.33 27.41
N ASP A 513 -28.68 18.38 27.61
CA ASP A 513 -28.42 16.94 27.41
C ASP A 513 -28.98 16.41 26.07
N VAL A 514 -29.53 17.28 25.21
CA VAL A 514 -30.45 16.84 24.16
C VAL A 514 -30.02 17.22 22.73
N SER A 515 -29.35 18.34 22.51
CA SER A 515 -29.01 18.80 21.15
C SER A 515 -27.52 19.02 20.95
N VAL A 516 -26.99 18.47 19.85
CA VAL A 516 -25.65 18.77 19.36
C VAL A 516 -25.63 20.20 18.83
N VAL A 517 -24.63 20.98 19.24
CA VAL A 517 -24.42 22.36 18.79
C VAL A 517 -22.94 22.55 18.42
N CYS A 518 -22.68 23.39 17.42
CA CYS A 518 -21.34 23.77 17.02
C CYS A 518 -21.10 25.25 17.33
N GLU A 519 -20.04 25.54 18.08
CA GLU A 519 -19.53 26.89 18.33
C GLU A 519 -18.41 27.18 17.32
N PHE A 520 -18.38 28.40 16.77
CA PHE A 520 -17.46 28.79 15.71
C PHE A 520 -16.68 30.04 16.13
N ALA A 521 -15.39 30.07 15.82
CA ALA A 521 -14.48 31.18 16.12
C ALA A 521 -13.62 31.57 14.91
#